data_AF-A0A1W1ZTJ8-F1
#
_entry.id   AF-A0A1W1ZTJ8-F1
#
_cell.length_a   1.000
_cell.length_b   1.000
_cell.length_c   1.000
_cell.angle_alpha   90.00
_cell.angle_beta   90.00
_cell.angle_gamma   90.00
#
_symmetry.space_group_name_H-M   'P 1'
#
loop_
_entity.id
_entity.type
_entity.pdbx_description
1 polymer ?
#
loop_
_entity_poly.entity_id
_entity_poly.type
_entity_poly.pdbx_seq_one_letter_code
_entity_poly.pdbx_strand_id
1 'polypeptide(L)'
;MASTSSRPSDRDRFVALVLWMHGLSAGDIALFLGRTRKSALSLCQKAPYPPRASMTLAERQAALDELRLVRAAESGEFVDGGMLPDRVFTPRPLNGNQTIGSRTDQRLSVG
;
A
#
# COMPACT_ATOMS: atom_id res chain seq x y z
N MET A 1 -22.07 13.04 13.79
CA MET A 1 -21.43 11.83 13.24
C MET A 1 -21.06 12.15 11.80
N ALA A 2 -19.77 12.21 11.46
CA ALA A 2 -19.33 12.59 10.12
C ALA A 2 -19.79 11.53 9.11
N SER A 3 -20.55 11.94 8.10
CA SER A 3 -20.91 11.11 6.96
C SER A 3 -19.62 10.71 6.24
N THR A 4 -19.06 9.55 6.58
CA THR A 4 -17.95 8.96 5.85
C THR A 4 -18.49 8.63 4.46
N SER A 5 -18.12 9.45 3.47
CA SER A 5 -18.29 9.11 2.06
C SER A 5 -17.83 7.65 1.87
N SER A 6 -18.78 6.78 1.48
CA SER A 6 -18.51 5.36 1.22
C SER A 6 -17.43 5.20 0.12
N ARG A 7 -17.32 6.19 -0.78
CA ARG A 7 -16.33 6.19 -1.85
C ARG A 7 -14.98 6.71 -1.36
N PRO A 8 -13.88 5.97 -1.61
CA PRO A 8 -12.53 6.47 -1.39
C PRO A 8 -12.22 7.68 -2.26
N SER A 9 -11.65 8.72 -1.64
CA SER A 9 -11.10 9.87 -2.34
C SER A 9 -9.82 9.50 -3.09
N ASP A 10 -9.36 10.35 -4.01
CA ASP A 10 -8.07 10.14 -4.69
C ASP A 10 -6.89 10.20 -3.71
N ARG A 11 -7.00 11.07 -2.68
CA ARG A 11 -6.09 11.07 -1.54
C ARG A 11 -6.00 9.71 -0.86
N ASP A 12 -7.14 9.09 -0.53
CA ASP A 12 -7.17 7.79 0.13
C ASP A 12 -6.53 6.70 -0.72
N ARG A 13 -6.77 6.73 -2.04
CA ARG A 13 -6.17 5.81 -3.01
C ARG A 13 -4.66 5.97 -3.03
N PHE A 14 -4.19 7.20 -3.20
CA PHE A 14 -2.77 7.53 -3.23
C PHE A 14 -2.06 7.08 -1.95
N VAL A 15 -2.60 7.47 -0.78
CA VAL A 15 -2.04 7.09 0.53
C VAL A 15 -2.02 5.58 0.72
N ALA A 16 -3.10 4.88 0.36
CA ALA A 16 -3.14 3.42 0.44
C ALA A 16 -2.05 2.76 -0.41
N LEU A 17 -1.85 3.23 -1.65
CA LEU A 17 -0.85 2.69 -2.55
C LEU A 17 0.58 2.91 -2.05
N VAL A 18 0.92 4.12 -1.59
CA VAL A 18 2.25 4.42 -1.07
C VAL A 18 2.56 3.55 0.16
N LEU A 19 1.63 3.49 1.13
CA LEU A 19 1.83 2.68 2.33
C LEU A 19 1.88 1.17 2.02
N TRP A 20 1.12 0.71 1.02
CA TRP A 20 1.14 -0.67 0.57
C TRP A 20 2.48 -1.08 -0.03
N MET A 21 3.05 -0.23 -0.89
CA MET A 21 4.37 -0.45 -1.50
C MET A 21 5.51 -0.30 -0.49
N HIS A 22 5.36 0.63 0.47
CA HIS A 22 6.26 0.74 1.62
C HIS A 22 6.33 -0.56 2.43
N GLY A 23 5.19 -1.25 2.59
CA GLY A 23 5.12 -2.57 3.23
C GLY A 23 4.10 -2.71 4.36
N LEU A 24 3.27 -1.69 4.62
CA LEU A 24 2.23 -1.76 5.66
C LEU A 24 1.17 -2.79 5.33
N SER A 25 0.61 -3.47 6.35
CA SER A 25 -0.50 -4.38 6.11
C SER A 25 -1.76 -3.61 5.70
N ALA A 26 -2.72 -4.29 5.05
CA ALA A 26 -4.03 -3.71 4.79
C ALA A 26 -4.78 -3.35 6.09
N GLY A 27 -4.42 -3.96 7.23
CA GLY A 27 -4.96 -3.60 8.54
C GLY A 27 -4.43 -2.24 9.03
N ASP A 28 -3.12 -2.03 8.94
CA ASP A 28 -2.49 -0.77 9.35
C ASP A 28 -2.95 0.38 8.46
N ILE A 29 -3.06 0.15 7.16
CA ILE A 29 -3.59 1.12 6.19
C ILE A 29 -5.05 1.46 6.51
N ALA A 30 -5.86 0.46 6.87
CA ALA A 30 -7.25 0.67 7.26
C ALA A 30 -7.37 1.54 8.51
N LEU A 31 -6.53 1.29 9.53
CA LEU A 31 -6.46 2.13 10.73
C LEU A 31 -6.02 3.55 10.39
N PHE A 32 -5.00 3.70 9.54
CA PHE A 32 -4.49 5.00 9.12
C PHE A 32 -5.54 5.84 8.38
N LEU A 33 -6.34 5.21 7.51
CA LEU A 33 -7.37 5.88 6.72
C LEU A 33 -8.74 5.97 7.42
N GLY A 34 -8.90 5.40 8.62
CA GLY A 34 -10.20 5.29 9.29
C GLY A 34 -11.21 4.45 8.49
N ARG A 35 -10.73 3.42 7.77
CA ARG A 35 -11.52 2.55 6.87
C ARG A 35 -11.54 1.11 7.36
N THR A 36 -12.37 0.28 6.71
CA THR A 36 -12.35 -1.16 6.95
C THR A 36 -11.17 -1.82 6.22
N ARG A 37 -10.64 -2.91 6.78
CA ARG A 37 -9.58 -3.72 6.14
C ARG A 37 -9.94 -4.16 4.72
N LYS A 38 -11.21 -4.53 4.48
CA LYS A 38 -11.73 -4.92 3.16
C LYS A 38 -11.64 -3.75 2.15
N SER A 39 -12.01 -2.54 2.59
CA SER A 39 -11.92 -1.34 1.75
C SER A 39 -10.46 -1.00 1.41
N ALA A 40 -9.57 -1.00 2.41
CA ALA A 40 -8.14 -0.74 2.20
C ALA A 40 -7.50 -1.77 1.25
N LEU A 41 -7.82 -3.06 1.42
CA LEU A 41 -7.31 -4.11 0.52
C LEU A 41 -7.81 -3.91 -0.92
N SER A 42 -9.09 -3.56 -1.10
CA SER A 42 -9.65 -3.30 -2.43
C SER A 42 -8.98 -2.10 -3.11
N LEU A 43 -8.58 -1.06 -2.36
CA LEU A 43 -7.80 0.06 -2.89
C LEU A 43 -6.44 -0.40 -3.42
N CYS A 44 -5.75 -1.23 -2.64
CA CYS A 44 -4.42 -1.73 -3.00
C CYS A 44 -4.44 -2.69 -4.19
N GLN A 45 -5.51 -3.50 -4.33
CA GLN A 45 -5.65 -4.49 -5.40
C GLN A 45 -6.07 -3.92 -6.75
N LYS A 46 -6.68 -2.72 -6.76
CA LYS A 46 -7.07 -2.01 -7.99
C LYS A 46 -5.94 -1.16 -8.57
N ALA A 47 -4.76 -1.23 -7.96
CA ALA A 47 -3.59 -0.51 -8.41
C ALA A 47 -3.13 -1.02 -9.79
N PRO A 48 -2.47 -0.18 -10.60
CA PRO A 48 -1.83 -0.60 -11.85
C PRO A 48 -0.52 -1.37 -11.62
N TYR A 49 -0.29 -1.90 -10.41
CA TYR A 49 0.93 -2.59 -10.02
C TYR A 49 0.66 -4.08 -9.78
N PRO A 50 1.66 -4.95 -10.02
CA PRO A 50 1.58 -6.34 -9.61
C PRO A 50 1.31 -6.48 -8.10
N PRO A 51 0.80 -7.64 -7.64
CA PRO A 51 0.71 -7.92 -6.21
C PRO A 51 2.07 -7.72 -5.54
N ARG A 52 2.16 -6.89 -4.49
CA ARG A 52 3.45 -6.59 -3.83
C ARG A 52 4.24 -7.83 -3.40
N ALA A 53 3.55 -8.93 -3.15
CA ALA A 53 4.14 -10.18 -2.68
C ALA A 53 4.91 -10.91 -3.79
N SER A 54 4.68 -10.56 -5.07
CA SER A 54 5.48 -10.98 -6.22
C SER A 54 6.53 -9.93 -6.63
N MET A 55 6.60 -8.79 -5.94
CA MET A 55 7.55 -7.73 -6.26
C MET A 55 8.80 -7.84 -5.39
N THR A 56 9.95 -7.72 -6.03
CA THR A 56 11.24 -7.50 -5.40
C THR A 56 11.27 -6.15 -4.67
N LEU A 57 12.29 -5.94 -3.83
CA LEU A 57 12.50 -4.64 -3.18
C LEU A 57 12.73 -3.53 -4.22
N ALA A 58 13.47 -3.82 -5.30
CA ALA A 58 13.77 -2.86 -6.36
C ALA A 58 12.52 -2.46 -7.14
N GLU A 59 11.66 -3.41 -7.51
CA GLU A 59 10.39 -3.11 -8.18
C GLU A 59 9.46 -2.27 -7.29
N ARG A 60 9.44 -2.53 -5.98
CA ARG A 60 8.67 -1.71 -5.04
C ARG A 60 9.26 -0.30 -4.90
N GLN A 61 10.58 -0.16 -4.95
CA GLN A 61 11.23 1.15 -4.98
C GLN A 61 10.85 1.91 -6.26
N ALA A 62 10.91 1.27 -7.42
CA ALA A 62 10.51 1.89 -8.69
C ALA A 62 9.05 2.37 -8.67
N ALA A 63 8.13 1.55 -8.15
CA ALA A 63 6.73 1.95 -7.97
C ALA A 63 6.57 3.13 -6.99
N LEU A 64 7.37 3.18 -5.92
CA LEU A 64 7.38 4.32 -4.99
C LEU A 64 7.95 5.59 -5.65
N ASP A 65 8.95 5.47 -6.51
CA ASP A 65 9.52 6.60 -7.24
C ASP A 65 8.50 7.18 -8.23
N GLU A 66 7.77 6.33 -8.96
CA GLU A 66 6.64 6.76 -9.79
C GLU A 66 5.56 7.48 -8.98
N LEU A 67 5.16 6.92 -7.84
CA LEU A 67 4.18 7.54 -6.94
C LEU A 67 4.70 8.87 -6.38
N ARG A 68 6.01 9.00 -6.17
CA ARG A 68 6.64 10.25 -5.72
C ARG A 68 6.58 11.33 -6.79
N LEU A 69 6.76 10.98 -8.06
CA LEU A 69 6.66 11.92 -9.18
C LEU A 69 5.26 12.52 -9.30
N VAL A 70 4.21 11.72 -9.06
CA VAL A 70 2.82 12.19 -9.13
C VAL A 70 2.28 12.74 -7.80
N ARG A 71 3.11 12.80 -6.75
CA ARG A 71 2.71 13.27 -5.43
C ARG A 71 2.37 14.77 -5.42
N ALA A 72 3.13 15.57 -6.14
CA ALA A 72 2.88 16.99 -6.30
C ALA A 72 1.96 17.19 -7.51
N ALA A 73 0.76 17.72 -7.28
CA ALA A 73 -0.09 18.16 -8.36
C ALA A 73 0.51 19.40 -9.04
N GLU A 74 0.12 19.67 -10.28
CA GLU A 74 0.56 20.87 -11.03
C GLU A 74 0.20 22.18 -10.32
N SER A 75 -0.82 22.16 -9.44
CA SER A 75 -1.21 23.27 -8.58
C SER A 75 -0.25 23.55 -7.42
N GLY A 76 0.76 22.71 -7.21
CA GLY A 76 1.68 22.78 -6.07
C GLY A 76 1.13 22.12 -4.79
N GLU A 77 -0.11 21.62 -4.81
CA GLU A 77 -0.67 20.86 -3.69
C GLU A 77 -0.24 19.40 -3.75
N PHE A 78 0.08 18.81 -2.60
CA PHE A 78 0.35 17.38 -2.53
C PHE A 78 -0.96 16.58 -2.52
N VAL A 79 -1.01 15.50 -3.30
CA VAL A 79 -2.17 14.58 -3.34
C VAL A 79 -2.51 14.01 -1.96
N ASP A 80 -1.50 13.81 -1.10
CA ASP A 80 -1.66 13.35 0.28
C ASP A 80 -1.97 14.48 1.28
N GLY A 81 -1.94 15.75 0.84
CA GLY A 81 -2.07 16.93 1.69
C GLY A 81 -0.91 17.10 2.68
N GLY A 82 0.30 16.63 2.33
CA GLY A 82 1.49 16.68 3.19
C GLY A 82 1.49 15.68 4.35
N MET A 83 0.59 14.69 4.32
CA MET A 83 0.42 13.72 5.40
C MET A 83 1.53 12.66 5.47
N LEU A 84 2.13 12.31 4.34
CA LEU A 84 3.14 11.26 4.25
C LEU A 84 4.54 11.84 4.43
N PRO A 85 5.36 11.32 5.36
CA PRO A 85 6.75 11.75 5.47
C PRO A 85 7.58 11.09 4.37
N ASP A 86 8.61 11.77 3.85
CA ASP A 86 9.42 11.28 2.71
C ASP A 86 10.00 9.86 2.89
N ARG A 87 10.26 9.45 4.12
CA ARG A 87 10.70 8.08 4.47
C ARG A 87 9.76 6.95 4.01
N VAL A 88 8.48 7.24 3.73
CA VAL A 88 7.55 6.20 3.24
C VAL A 88 7.81 5.83 1.78
N PHE A 89 8.57 6.64 1.04
CA PHE A 89 8.99 6.38 -0.34
C PHE A 89 10.23 5.49 -0.43
N THR A 90 10.58 4.80 0.65
CA THR A 90 11.61 3.76 0.67
C THR A 90 10.97 2.46 1.17
N PRO A 91 10.96 1.37 0.39
CA PRO A 91 10.27 0.15 0.77
C PRO A 91 10.99 -0.55 1.91
N ARG A 92 10.21 -1.10 2.85
CA ARG A 92 10.72 -2.02 3.87
C ARG A 92 10.74 -3.44 3.33
N PRO A 93 11.64 -4.31 3.83
CA PRO A 93 11.54 -5.74 3.61
C PRO A 93 10.14 -6.24 4.02
N LEU A 94 9.53 -7.08 3.20
CA LEU A 94 8.29 -7.75 3.58
C LEU A 94 8.62 -8.85 4.59
N ASN A 95 7.86 -8.93 5.68
CA ASN A 95 7.99 -10.04 6.62
C ASN A 95 7.49 -11.33 5.94
N GLY A 96 7.98 -12.52 6.35
CA GLY A 96 7.67 -13.81 5.71
C GLY A 96 6.19 -13.95 5.33
N ASN A 97 5.27 -13.72 6.27
CA ASN A 97 3.81 -13.81 6.05
C ASN A 97 3.22 -12.87 4.98
N GLN A 98 4.01 -11.95 4.42
CA GLN A 98 3.64 -10.99 3.38
C GLN A 98 4.25 -11.33 2.01
N THR A 99 5.07 -12.37 1.91
CA THR A 99 5.66 -12.90 0.67
C THR A 99 4.88 -14.13 0.18
N ILE A 100 4.84 -14.36 -1.13
CA ILE A 100 4.13 -15.50 -1.76
C ILE A 100 4.63 -16.86 -1.23
N GLY A 101 5.89 -16.93 -0.79
CA GLY A 101 6.53 -18.18 -0.33
C GLY A 101 6.09 -18.70 1.05
N SER A 102 5.38 -17.92 1.88
CA SER A 102 5.13 -18.33 3.28
C SER A 102 3.83 -19.11 3.50
N ARG A 103 3.21 -19.66 2.45
CA ARG A 103 1.93 -20.37 2.56
C ARG A 103 1.89 -21.79 1.99
N THR A 104 3.03 -22.36 1.56
CA THR A 104 3.01 -23.66 0.86
C THR A 104 3.91 -24.75 1.47
N ASP A 105 4.80 -24.47 2.42
CA ASP A 105 5.77 -25.48 2.89
C ASP A 105 5.49 -26.02 4.31
N GLN A 106 4.23 -26.35 4.63
CA GLN A 106 3.91 -26.99 5.91
C GLN A 106 2.82 -28.06 5.82
N ARG A 107 2.72 -28.74 4.68
CA ARG A 107 1.87 -29.93 4.55
C ARG A 107 2.47 -30.86 3.50
N LEU A 108 3.41 -31.70 3.91
CA LEU A 108 3.69 -33.06 3.42
C LEU A 108 5.08 -33.52 3.93
N SER A 109 5.16 -33.85 5.21
CA SER A 109 6.16 -34.77 5.77
C SER A 109 5.65 -35.26 7.11
N VAL A 110 4.67 -36.15 7.07
CA VAL A 110 4.33 -37.03 8.20
C VAL A 110 3.91 -38.37 7.60
N GLY A 111 4.68 -39.41 7.91
CA GLY A 111 4.28 -40.82 7.83
C GLY A 111 4.52 -41.48 6.48
#